data_AF-A0A2S3R8F0-F1
#
_entry.id   AF-A0A2S3R8F0-F1
#
_cell.length_a   1.000
_cell.length_b   1.000
_cell.length_c   1.000
_cell.angle_alpha   90.00
_cell.angle_beta   90.00
_cell.angle_gamma   90.00
#
_symmetry.space_group_name_H-M   'P 1'
#
loop_
_entity.id
_entity.type
_entity.pdbx_description
1 polymer ?
#
loop_
_entity_poly.entity_id
_entity_poly.type
_entity_poly.pdbx_seq_one_letter_code
_entity_poly.pdbx_strand_id
1 'polypeptide(L)'
;MVNKILILLIIIYPRISYSIDNPDSPDYIANFTELSERYENEINNSKVNNVEILNAYNEYMLFLDEELNKSFLILKKKMTSENFLKLQQSQRQWILYRDMEFKLIESNWTRNNFGSSYRLSQFSYKSSVIKNRVIQLYYYANNY
;
A
#
# COMPACT_ATOMS: atom_id res chain seq x y z
N MET A 1 -43.31 35.26 27.34
CA MET A 1 -43.29 33.96 26.62
C MET A 1 -42.00 33.88 25.83
N VAL A 2 -41.22 32.85 26.15
CA VAL A 2 -39.85 32.61 25.67
C VAL A 2 -39.90 32.09 24.23
N ASN A 3 -39.02 32.59 23.36
CA ASN A 3 -38.23 31.73 22.47
C ASN A 3 -37.09 32.51 21.82
N LYS A 4 -35.93 32.47 22.51
CA LYS A 4 -34.62 32.72 21.93
C LYS A 4 -34.25 31.48 21.09
N ILE A 5 -34.31 31.57 19.77
CA ILE A 5 -33.69 30.56 18.91
C ILE A 5 -32.20 30.87 18.86
N LEU A 6 -31.45 30.22 19.75
CA LEU A 6 -30.00 30.22 19.77
C LEU A 6 -29.53 29.19 18.75
N ILE A 7 -29.09 29.64 17.57
CA ILE A 7 -28.45 28.79 16.56
C ILE A 7 -27.05 28.46 17.08
N LEU A 8 -26.89 27.25 17.61
CA LEU A 8 -25.60 26.69 18.03
C LEU A 8 -24.86 26.19 16.77
N LEU A 9 -23.98 27.03 16.21
CA LEU A 9 -23.01 26.61 15.20
C LEU A 9 -21.98 25.69 15.85
N ILE A 10 -22.12 24.39 15.62
CA ILE A 10 -21.08 23.40 15.94
C ILE A 10 -19.93 23.61 14.95
N ILE A 11 -18.91 24.36 15.38
CA ILE A 11 -17.63 24.45 14.70
C ILE A 11 -16.95 23.09 14.88
N ILE A 12 -17.08 22.23 13.88
CA ILE A 12 -16.28 21.01 13.76
C ILE A 12 -14.86 21.48 13.45
N TYR A 13 -14.03 21.65 14.48
CA TYR A 13 -12.60 21.79 14.28
C TYR A 13 -12.10 20.48 13.65
N PRO A 14 -11.55 20.47 12.43
CA PRO A 14 -10.73 19.34 12.03
C PRO A 14 -9.55 19.35 13.00
N ARG A 15 -9.47 18.32 13.85
CA ARG A 15 -8.19 17.99 14.47
C ARG A 15 -7.29 17.60 13.30
N ILE A 16 -6.47 18.54 12.85
CA ILE A 16 -5.33 18.22 12.01
C ILE A 16 -4.44 17.38 12.93
N SER A 17 -4.61 16.06 12.85
CA SER A 17 -3.70 15.10 13.45
C SER A 17 -2.41 15.23 12.66
N TYR A 18 -1.58 16.20 13.04
CA TYR A 18 -0.19 16.18 12.65
C TYR A 18 0.37 14.92 13.29
N SER A 19 0.70 13.92 12.46
CA SER A 19 1.72 12.95 12.82
C SER A 19 2.89 13.75 13.38
N ILE A 20 3.35 13.42 14.59
CA ILE A 20 4.61 13.94 15.10
C ILE A 20 5.66 13.41 14.13
N ASP A 21 6.04 14.25 13.17
CA ASP A 21 7.13 13.95 12.25
C ASP A 21 8.37 13.79 13.12
N ASN A 22 8.93 12.58 13.16
CA ASN A 22 10.17 12.32 13.87
C ASN A 22 11.30 12.65 12.88
N PRO A 23 11.91 13.86 12.96
CA PRO A 23 12.91 14.30 11.99
C PRO A 23 14.17 13.42 12.01
N ASP A 24 14.35 12.60 13.06
CA ASP A 24 15.48 11.69 13.23
C ASP A 24 15.19 10.27 12.69
N SER A 25 13.96 9.97 12.27
CA SER A 25 13.62 8.66 11.70
C SER A 25 14.03 8.59 10.22
N PRO A 26 14.63 7.47 9.75
CA PRO A 26 14.92 7.31 8.33
C PRO A 26 13.64 7.46 7.52
N ASP A 27 13.69 8.23 6.43
CA ASP A 27 12.53 8.41 5.57
C ASP A 27 12.27 7.15 4.74
N TYR A 28 11.58 6.18 5.36
CA TYR A 28 11.27 4.91 4.72
C TYR A 28 10.38 5.09 3.49
N ILE A 29 9.53 6.12 3.49
CA ILE A 29 8.55 6.37 2.43
C ILE A 29 9.24 6.96 1.21
N ALA A 30 10.10 7.97 1.37
CA ALA A 30 10.86 8.52 0.25
C ALA A 30 11.76 7.45 -0.38
N ASN A 31 12.49 6.68 0.44
CA ASN A 31 13.35 5.59 -0.06
C ASN A 31 12.54 4.52 -0.82
N PHE A 32 11.42 4.08 -0.25
CA PHE A 32 10.55 3.12 -0.92
C PHE A 32 9.97 3.67 -2.23
N THR A 33 9.53 4.93 -2.21
CA THR A 33 8.92 5.60 -3.37
C THR A 33 9.93 5.72 -4.50
N GLU A 34 11.14 6.19 -4.21
CA GLU A 34 12.21 6.30 -5.21
C GLU A 34 12.53 4.94 -5.85
N LEU A 35 12.69 3.88 -5.04
CA LEU A 35 12.97 2.54 -5.56
C LEU A 35 11.78 2.00 -6.37
N SER A 36 10.56 2.14 -5.87
CA SER A 36 9.34 1.73 -6.56
C SER A 36 9.18 2.40 -7.91
N GLU A 37 9.47 3.70 -8.00
CA GLU A 37 9.38 4.47 -9.25
C GLU A 37 10.36 3.96 -10.31
N ARG A 38 11.55 3.45 -9.92
CA ARG A 38 12.49 2.84 -10.86
C ARG A 38 11.88 1.63 -11.56
N TYR A 39 11.28 0.71 -10.80
CA TYR A 39 10.58 -0.44 -11.36
C TYR A 39 9.38 -0.03 -12.23
N GLU A 40 8.59 0.94 -11.78
CA GLU A 40 7.43 1.45 -12.55
C GLU A 40 7.88 2.10 -13.87
N ASN A 41 8.99 2.83 -13.86
CA ASN A 41 9.59 3.40 -15.06
C ASN A 41 10.11 2.30 -16.00
N GLU A 42 10.72 1.22 -15.50
CA GLU A 42 11.15 0.09 -16.33
C GLU A 42 9.95 -0.61 -16.99
N ILE A 43 8.87 -0.84 -16.25
CA ILE A 43 7.61 -1.40 -16.76
C ILE A 43 7.04 -0.51 -17.87
N ASN A 44 6.99 0.81 -17.66
CA ASN A 44 6.41 1.76 -18.60
C ASN A 44 7.28 1.97 -19.86
N ASN A 45 8.61 1.83 -19.74
CA ASN A 45 9.56 2.04 -20.84
C ASN A 45 9.92 0.76 -21.60
N SER A 46 9.40 -0.40 -21.19
CA SER A 46 9.60 -1.69 -21.86
C SER A 46 8.90 -1.69 -23.24
N LYS A 47 9.67 -1.44 -24.30
CA LYS A 47 9.17 -1.22 -25.68
C LYS A 47 9.13 -2.46 -26.58
N VAL A 48 9.67 -3.60 -26.13
CA VAL A 48 10.09 -4.65 -27.07
C VAL A 48 9.06 -5.79 -27.22
N ASN A 49 8.36 -6.22 -26.15
CA ASN A 49 7.21 -7.14 -26.21
C ASN A 49 6.54 -7.38 -24.83
N ASN A 50 5.37 -8.02 -24.83
CA ASN A 50 4.61 -8.36 -23.61
C ASN A 50 5.37 -9.27 -22.63
N VAL A 51 6.32 -10.10 -23.07
CA VAL A 51 7.03 -11.03 -22.18
C VAL A 51 7.97 -10.27 -21.26
N GLU A 52 8.71 -9.29 -21.80
CA GLU A 52 9.60 -8.43 -21.00
C GLU A 52 8.83 -7.61 -19.98
N ILE A 53 7.67 -7.06 -20.35
CA ILE A 53 6.81 -6.31 -19.42
C ILE A 53 6.34 -7.23 -18.27
N LEU A 54 5.97 -8.47 -18.57
CA LEU A 54 5.57 -9.44 -17.54
C LEU A 54 6.73 -9.81 -16.62
N ASN A 55 7.95 -9.93 -17.14
CA ASN A 55 9.13 -10.14 -16.32
C ASN A 55 9.41 -8.94 -15.41
N ALA A 56 9.34 -7.71 -15.94
CA ALA A 56 9.50 -6.49 -15.14
C ALA A 56 8.45 -6.40 -14.01
N TYR A 57 7.20 -6.79 -14.27
CA TYR A 57 6.18 -6.90 -13.23
C TYR A 57 6.48 -7.99 -12.18
N ASN A 58 7.03 -9.13 -12.59
CA ASN A 58 7.43 -10.17 -11.63
C ASN A 58 8.54 -9.67 -10.70
N GLU A 59 9.58 -9.03 -11.24
CA GLU A 59 10.65 -8.42 -10.44
C GLU A 59 10.10 -7.34 -9.50
N TYR A 60 9.20 -6.50 -9.99
CA TYR A 60 8.55 -5.49 -9.15
C TYR A 60 7.73 -6.12 -8.02
N MET A 61 7.00 -7.22 -8.29
CA MET A 61 6.27 -7.94 -7.26
C MET A 61 7.18 -8.58 -6.20
N LEU A 62 8.35 -9.10 -6.60
CA LEU A 62 9.34 -9.62 -5.65
C LEU A 62 9.87 -8.50 -4.75
N PHE A 63 10.26 -7.37 -5.34
CA PHE A 63 10.66 -6.17 -4.61
C PHE A 63 9.58 -5.72 -3.60
N LEU A 64 8.31 -5.70 -4.01
CA LEU A 64 7.21 -5.30 -3.14
C LEU A 64 7.00 -6.28 -1.97
N ASP A 65 7.19 -7.59 -2.18
CA ASP A 65 7.12 -8.58 -1.09
C ASP A 65 8.28 -8.42 -0.10
N GLU A 66 9.49 -8.17 -0.60
CA GLU A 66 10.65 -7.87 0.25
C GLU A 66 10.42 -6.62 1.11
N GLU A 67 9.92 -5.54 0.53
CA GLU A 67 9.62 -4.30 1.25
C GLU A 67 8.44 -4.45 2.22
N LEU A 68 7.46 -5.31 1.90
CA LEU A 68 6.39 -5.68 2.83
C LEU A 68 6.93 -6.39 4.08
N ASN A 69 7.84 -7.34 3.88
CA ASN A 69 8.48 -8.05 4.99
C ASN A 69 9.39 -7.12 5.80
N LYS A 70 10.16 -6.26 5.13
CA LYS A 70 11.04 -5.27 5.76
C LYS A 70 10.28 -4.26 6.61
N SER A 71 9.21 -3.66 6.09
CA SER A 71 8.36 -2.72 6.82
C SER A 71 7.72 -3.37 8.06
N PHE A 72 7.26 -4.62 7.94
CA PHE A 72 6.75 -5.40 9.07
C PHE A 72 7.83 -5.66 10.15
N LEU A 73 9.07 -5.99 9.75
CA LEU A 73 10.19 -6.21 10.67
C LEU A 73 10.65 -4.92 11.36
N ILE A 74 10.57 -3.77 10.69
CA ILE A 74 10.84 -2.46 11.31
C ILE A 74 9.82 -2.20 12.43
N LEU A 75 8.53 -2.41 12.15
CA LEU A 75 7.47 -2.24 13.15
C LEU A 75 7.63 -3.18 14.34
N LYS A 76 8.08 -4.42 14.11
CA LYS A 76 8.41 -5.37 15.20
C LYS A 76 9.43 -4.82 16.19
N LYS A 77 10.42 -4.06 15.70
CA LYS A 77 11.48 -3.47 16.53
C LYS A 77 11.02 -2.21 17.28
N LYS A 78 10.05 -1.48 16.71
CA LYS A 78 9.57 -0.19 17.24
C LYS A 78 8.37 -0.33 18.20
N MET A 79 7.51 -1.32 18.00
CA MET A 79 6.29 -1.49 18.80
C MET A 79 6.52 -2.27 20.09
N THR A 80 5.69 -2.02 21.10
CA THR A 80 5.53 -2.94 22.25
C THR A 80 5.03 -4.30 21.78
N SER A 81 5.29 -5.36 22.56
CA SER A 81 4.84 -6.71 22.23
C SER A 81 3.32 -6.80 22.04
N GLU A 82 2.53 -6.08 22.84
CA GLU A 82 1.07 -6.07 22.72
C GLU A 82 0.61 -5.45 21.38
N ASN A 83 1.15 -4.28 21.01
CA ASN A 83 0.79 -3.61 19.76
C ASN A 83 1.26 -4.43 18.54
N PHE A 84 2.44 -5.04 18.63
CA PHE A 84 2.93 -5.90 17.57
C PHE A 84 2.07 -7.15 17.38
N LEU A 85 1.52 -7.75 18.45
CA LEU A 85 0.58 -8.87 18.32
C LEU A 85 -0.69 -8.47 17.55
N LYS A 86 -1.22 -7.27 17.79
CA LYS A 86 -2.36 -6.71 17.05
C LYS A 86 -2.00 -6.48 15.58
N LEU A 87 -0.81 -5.92 15.30
CA LEU A 87 -0.31 -5.77 13.94
C LEU A 87 -0.18 -7.13 13.23
N GLN A 88 0.35 -8.14 13.91
CA GLN A 88 0.51 -9.48 13.35
C GLN A 88 -0.83 -10.11 12.99
N GLN A 89 -1.86 -9.94 13.83
CA GLN A 89 -3.23 -10.35 13.52
C GLN A 89 -3.78 -9.61 12.31
N SER A 90 -3.63 -8.28 12.25
CA SER A 90 -4.02 -7.47 11.10
C SER A 90 -3.32 -7.93 9.81
N GLN A 91 -2.02 -8.23 9.86
CA GLN A 91 -1.25 -8.67 8.71
C GLN A 91 -1.73 -10.04 8.20
N ARG A 92 -2.07 -10.98 9.09
CA ARG A 92 -2.67 -12.27 8.67
C ARG A 92 -4.00 -12.09 7.95
N GLN A 93 -4.87 -11.22 8.47
CA GLN A 93 -6.15 -10.93 7.81
C GLN A 93 -5.95 -10.21 6.47
N TRP A 94 -4.96 -9.31 6.39
CA TRP A 94 -4.61 -8.65 5.14
C TRP A 94 -4.10 -9.63 4.08
N ILE A 95 -3.33 -10.66 4.45
CA ILE A 95 -2.89 -11.72 3.51
C ILE A 95 -4.10 -12.47 2.94
N LEU A 96 -5.07 -12.83 3.79
CA LEU A 96 -6.31 -13.46 3.34
C LEU A 96 -7.09 -12.55 2.37
N TYR A 97 -7.19 -11.26 2.69
CA TYR A 97 -7.78 -10.27 1.79
C TYR A 97 -7.04 -10.20 0.45
N ARG A 98 -5.70 -10.06 0.46
CA ARG A 98 -4.87 -9.98 -0.75
C ARG A 98 -5.10 -11.20 -1.65
N ASP A 99 -5.12 -12.39 -1.06
CA ASP A 99 -5.27 -13.63 -1.83
C ASP A 99 -6.67 -13.72 -2.48
N MET A 100 -7.71 -13.22 -1.79
CA MET A 100 -9.06 -13.13 -2.37
C MET A 100 -9.17 -12.03 -3.43
N GLU A 101 -8.53 -10.89 -3.20
CA GLU A 101 -8.46 -9.79 -4.16
C GLU A 101 -7.74 -10.23 -5.43
N PHE A 102 -6.68 -11.03 -5.32
CA PHE A 102 -5.95 -11.57 -6.46
C PHE A 102 -6.83 -12.51 -7.29
N LYS A 103 -7.65 -13.35 -6.64
CA LYS A 103 -8.62 -14.20 -7.35
C LYS A 103 -9.71 -13.37 -8.04
N LEU A 104 -10.20 -12.31 -7.38
CA LEU A 104 -11.15 -11.38 -7.99
C LEU A 104 -10.54 -10.74 -9.24
N ILE A 105 -9.30 -10.25 -9.14
CA ILE A 105 -8.56 -9.66 -10.26
C ILE A 105 -8.39 -10.67 -11.41
N GLU A 106 -8.03 -11.91 -11.11
CA GLU A 106 -7.89 -12.94 -12.12
C GLU A 106 -9.21 -13.27 -12.83
N SER A 107 -10.32 -13.24 -12.10
CA SER A 107 -11.65 -13.55 -12.63
C SER A 107 -12.28 -12.42 -13.45
N ASN A 108 -11.98 -11.16 -13.13
CA ASN A 108 -12.54 -10.00 -13.82
C ASN A 108 -11.75 -9.62 -15.08
N TRP A 109 -10.41 -9.56 -14.97
CA TRP A 109 -9.54 -9.14 -16.07
C TRP A 109 -9.09 -10.34 -16.88
N THR A 110 -10.02 -10.86 -17.68
CA THR A 110 -9.77 -12.01 -18.57
C THR A 110 -9.41 -11.55 -19.98
N ARG A 111 -8.84 -12.44 -20.78
CA ARG A 111 -8.59 -12.20 -22.22
C ARG A 111 -9.89 -11.81 -22.97
N ASN A 112 -11.03 -12.35 -22.57
CA ASN A 112 -12.30 -12.07 -23.23
C ASN A 112 -12.76 -10.62 -23.02
N ASN A 113 -12.48 -10.05 -21.85
CA ASN A 113 -12.93 -8.70 -21.48
C ASN A 113 -11.88 -7.62 -21.78
N PHE A 114 -10.59 -7.98 -21.79
CA PHE A 114 -9.46 -7.02 -21.88
C PHE A 114 -8.47 -7.34 -23.01
N GLY A 115 -8.75 -8.32 -23.87
CA GLY A 115 -7.90 -8.64 -25.02
C GLY A 115 -6.50 -9.11 -24.62
N SER A 116 -5.49 -8.76 -25.42
CA SER A 116 -4.10 -9.21 -25.21
C SER A 116 -3.40 -8.56 -24.00
N SER A 117 -3.93 -7.44 -23.49
CA SER A 117 -3.36 -6.70 -22.35
C SER A 117 -3.85 -7.17 -20.98
N TYR A 118 -4.79 -8.12 -20.92
CA TYR A 118 -5.41 -8.56 -19.66
C TYR A 118 -4.40 -8.92 -18.55
N ARG A 119 -3.29 -9.59 -18.90
CA ARG A 119 -2.24 -9.93 -17.94
C ARG A 119 -1.58 -8.69 -17.35
N LEU A 120 -1.32 -7.68 -18.17
CA LEU A 120 -0.72 -6.42 -17.72
C LEU A 120 -1.63 -5.74 -16.69
N SER A 121 -2.94 -5.70 -16.96
CA SER A 121 -3.93 -5.21 -16.00
C SER A 121 -3.91 -6.01 -14.70
N GLN A 122 -3.92 -7.35 -14.78
CA GLN A 122 -3.86 -8.20 -13.59
C GLN A 122 -2.61 -7.90 -12.73
N PHE A 123 -1.44 -7.81 -13.34
CA PHE A 123 -0.19 -7.52 -12.63
C PHE A 123 -0.20 -6.11 -12.01
N SER A 124 -0.68 -5.10 -12.75
CA SER A 124 -0.82 -3.74 -12.26
C SER A 124 -1.73 -3.64 -11.03
N TYR A 125 -2.90 -4.29 -11.05
CA TYR A 125 -3.79 -4.28 -9.88
C TYR A 125 -3.18 -5.05 -8.71
N LYS A 126 -2.59 -6.22 -8.96
CA LYS A 126 -1.96 -7.03 -7.91
C LYS A 126 -0.80 -6.31 -7.22
N SER A 127 0.07 -5.65 -7.99
CA SER A 127 1.19 -4.88 -7.43
C SER A 127 0.67 -3.70 -6.61
N SER A 128 -0.39 -3.01 -7.04
CA SER A 128 -0.99 -1.91 -6.29
C SER A 128 -1.50 -2.34 -4.90
N VAL A 129 -2.09 -3.54 -4.79
CA VAL A 129 -2.56 -4.08 -3.50
C VAL A 129 -1.40 -4.24 -2.52
N ILE A 130 -0.26 -4.77 -2.98
CA ILE A 130 0.94 -4.94 -2.14
C ILE A 130 1.57 -3.57 -1.82
N LYS A 131 1.80 -2.72 -2.84
CA LYS A 131 2.38 -1.37 -2.70
C LYS A 131 1.66 -0.55 -1.63
N ASN A 132 0.32 -0.54 -1.66
CA ASN A 132 -0.48 0.19 -0.68
C ASN A 132 -0.27 -0.29 0.75
N ARG A 133 -0.09 -1.60 0.95
CA ARG A 133 0.21 -2.14 2.29
C ARG A 133 1.61 -1.79 2.75
N VAL A 134 2.62 -1.85 1.86
CA VAL A 134 3.99 -1.42 2.18
C VAL A 134 3.99 0.04 2.66
N ILE A 135 3.37 0.93 1.89
CA ILE A 135 3.24 2.35 2.23
C ILE A 135 2.56 2.52 3.60
N GLN A 136 1.44 1.82 3.84
CA GLN A 136 0.74 1.87 5.11
C GLN A 136 1.64 1.44 6.29
N LEU A 137 2.41 0.36 6.15
CA LEU A 137 3.31 -0.12 7.20
C LEU A 137 4.48 0.85 7.42
N TYR A 138 5.00 1.49 6.38
CA TYR A 138 6.02 2.54 6.53
C TYR A 138 5.47 3.81 7.19
N TYR A 139 4.24 4.21 6.88
CA TYR A 139 3.58 5.29 7.63
C TYR A 139 3.45 4.94 9.11
N TYR A 140 3.05 3.71 9.45
CA TYR A 140 3.05 3.29 10.85
C TYR A 140 4.46 3.40 11.43
N ALA A 141 5.48 2.92 10.72
CA ALA A 141 6.86 2.94 11.21
C ALA A 141 7.41 4.35 11.45
N ASN A 142 6.96 5.37 10.70
CA ASN A 142 7.33 6.77 10.95
C ASN A 142 6.67 7.35 12.20
N ASN A 143 5.52 6.81 12.62
CA ASN A 143 4.75 7.29 13.76
C ASN A 143 5.06 6.55 15.09
N TYR A 144 6.06 5.66 15.11
CA TYR A 144 6.61 5.01 16.30
C TYR A 144 8.08 5.38 16.50
#